data_AF-A0A132GIS4-F1
#
_entry.id   AF-A0A132GIS4-F1
#
_cell.length_a   1.000
_cell.length_b   1.000
_cell.length_c   1.000
_cell.angle_alpha   90.00
_cell.angle_beta   90.00
_cell.angle_gamma   90.00
#
_symmetry.space_group_name_H-M   'P 1'
#
loop_
_entity.id
_entity.type
_entity.pdbx_description
1 polymer ?
#
loop_
_entity_poly.entity_id
_entity_poly.type
_entity_poly.pdbx_seq_one_letter_code
_entity_poly.pdbx_strand_id
1 'polypeptide(L)' 'MAEYEAIEDMPTAVRSVSKTEAQSQSAAIYNLQGQRLDTLQRGVNIVGGTKTVVK' A
#
# COMPACT_ATOMS: atom_id res chain seq x y z
N MET A 1 51.64 2.97 15.34
CA MET A 1 50.22 3.40 15.29
C MET A 1 49.58 2.67 14.14
N ALA A 2 48.72 1.70 14.44
CA ALA A 2 47.81 1.09 13.48
C ALA A 2 46.59 0.66 14.29
N GLU A 3 45.54 1.47 14.22
CA GLU A 3 44.27 1.24 14.89
C GLU A 3 43.49 0.17 14.11
N TYR A 4 42.96 -0.78 14.85
CA TYR A 4 42.14 -1.88 14.35
C TYR A 4 40.68 -1.40 14.44
N GLU A 5 40.00 -1.30 13.31
CA GLU A 5 38.54 -1.23 13.28
C GLU A 5 38.00 -2.48 12.60
N ALA A 6 37.53 -3.40 13.43
CA ALA A 6 36.65 -4.48 13.00
C ALA A 6 35.29 -3.84 12.68
N ILE A 7 34.92 -3.84 11.41
CA ILE A 7 33.55 -3.49 11.02
C ILE A 7 32.82 -4.82 10.85
N GLU A 8 32.10 -5.20 11.91
CA GLU A 8 31.05 -6.21 11.85
C GLU A 8 29.96 -5.71 10.91
N ASP A 9 30.05 -6.06 9.62
CA ASP A 9 28.98 -5.84 8.66
C ASP A 9 27.82 -6.78 9.05
N MET A 10 26.96 -6.25 9.91
CA MET A 10 25.72 -6.88 10.34
C MET A 10 24.93 -7.30 9.11
N PRO A 11 24.33 -8.51 9.13
CA PRO A 11 23.64 -9.05 7.97
C PRO A 11 22.52 -8.09 7.58
N THR A 12 22.47 -7.74 6.28
CA THR A 12 21.37 -7.00 5.66
C THR A 12 20.08 -7.76 5.90
N ALA A 13 19.47 -7.49 7.03
CA ALA A 13 18.33 -8.22 7.53
C ALA A 13 17.11 -7.85 6.70
N VAL A 14 16.50 -8.89 6.16
CA VAL A 14 15.11 -8.94 5.70
C VAL A 14 14.83 -8.27 4.36
N ARG A 15 15.43 -8.91 3.36
CA ARG A 15 14.73 -9.31 2.13
C ARG A 15 13.41 -10.02 2.49
N SER A 16 12.30 -9.30 2.60
CA SER A 16 10.91 -9.79 2.46
C SER A 16 9.90 -8.66 2.66
N VAL A 17 9.77 -7.75 1.68
CA VAL A 17 8.46 -7.12 1.47
C VAL A 17 7.58 -8.20 0.86
N SER A 18 6.92 -8.93 1.75
CA SER A 18 5.91 -9.91 1.39
C SER A 18 4.90 -9.21 0.49
N LYS A 19 4.84 -9.62 -0.78
CA LYS A 19 3.81 -9.21 -1.75
C LYS A 19 2.37 -9.35 -1.22
N THR A 20 2.21 -10.00 -0.07
CA THR A 20 0.97 -10.20 0.67
C THR A 20 0.41 -8.92 1.33
N GLU A 21 1.22 -7.90 1.66
CA GLU A 21 0.67 -6.66 2.26
C GLU A 21 0.09 -5.67 1.23
N ALA A 22 0.39 -5.87 -0.06
CA ALA A 22 -0.21 -5.07 -1.13
C ALA A 22 -1.70 -5.39 -1.38
N GLN A 23 -2.26 -6.40 -0.71
CA GLN A 23 -3.58 -6.95 -1.03
C GLN A 23 -4.69 -6.58 -0.03
N SER A 24 -4.45 -5.78 1.01
CA SER A 24 -5.50 -5.51 2.03
C SER A 24 -5.57 -4.10 2.61
N GLN A 25 -5.01 -3.10 1.94
CA GLN A 25 -5.54 -1.74 2.04
C GLN A 25 -6.50 -1.50 0.88
N SER A 26 -7.60 -2.24 0.84
CA SER A 26 -8.72 -1.90 -0.05
C SER A 26 -9.26 -0.54 0.40
N ALA A 27 -8.82 0.51 -0.29
CA ALA A 27 -9.28 1.87 -0.05
C ALA A 27 -10.82 1.89 -0.09
N ALA A 28 -11.43 2.53 0.91
CA ALA A 28 -12.88 2.58 1.01
C ALA A 28 -13.47 3.21 -0.26
N ILE A 29 -14.48 2.54 -0.81
CA ILE A 29 -15.20 2.94 -2.02
C ILE A 29 -16.48 3.62 -1.59
N TYR A 30 -16.77 4.79 -2.15
CA TYR A 30 -18.01 5.52 -1.94
C TYR A 30 -18.64 5.89 -3.27
N ASN A 31 -19.97 5.99 -3.31
CA ASN A 31 -20.65 6.62 -4.43
C ASN A 31 -20.66 8.15 -4.30
N LEU A 32 -21.20 8.84 -5.30
CA LEU A 32 -21.30 10.31 -5.29
C LEU A 32 -22.28 10.87 -4.25
N GLN A 33 -23.15 10.02 -3.68
CA GLN A 33 -24.04 10.38 -2.58
C GLN A 33 -23.36 10.21 -1.20
N GLY A 34 -22.10 9.75 -1.16
CA GLY A 34 -21.34 9.52 0.07
C GLY A 34 -21.63 8.17 0.74
N GLN A 35 -22.38 7.28 0.09
CA GLN A 35 -22.64 5.94 0.61
C GLN A 35 -21.45 5.01 0.34
N ARG A 36 -21.05 4.22 1.34
CA ARG A 36 -19.98 3.23 1.19
C ARG A 36 -20.47 2.06 0.34
N LEU A 37 -19.62 1.59 -0.57
CA LEU A 37 -19.86 0.45 -1.45
C LEU A 37 -18.89 -0.68 -1.12
N ASP A 38 -19.35 -1.93 -1.22
CA ASP A 38 -18.50 -3.11 -1.09
C ASP A 38 -17.64 -3.36 -2.34
N THR A 39 -18.12 -2.91 -3.50
CA THR A 39 -17.47 -3.11 -4.80
C THR A 39 -17.56 -1.86 -5.68
N LEU A 40 -16.59 -1.68 -6.58
CA LEU A 40 -16.64 -0.64 -7.60
C LEU A 40 -17.83 -0.85 -8.55
N GLN A 41 -18.61 0.20 -8.76
CA GLN A 41 -19.71 0.19 -9.72
C GLN A 41 -19.28 0.82 -11.05
N ARG A 42 -19.94 0.46 -12.16
CA ARG A 42 -19.75 1.17 -13.43
C ARG A 42 -20.15 2.63 -13.27
N GLY A 43 -19.34 3.54 -13.81
CA GLY A 43 -19.49 4.98 -13.63
C GLY A 43 -18.45 5.56 -12.67
N VAL A 44 -18.84 6.60 -11.93
CA VAL A 44 -17.92 7.36 -11.07
C VAL A 44 -18.06 6.90 -9.61
N ASN A 45 -16.93 6.54 -9.01
CA ASN A 45 -16.80 6.18 -7.60
C ASN A 45 -15.76 7.09 -6.93
N ILE A 46 -15.81 7.20 -5.61
CA ILE A 46 -14.79 7.86 -4.80
C ILE A 46 -14.02 6.77 -4.05
N VAL A 47 -12.75 6.57 -4.40
CA VAL A 47 -11.88 5.56 -3.77
C VAL A 47 -10.81 6.29 -2.98
N GLY A 48 -10.81 6.13 -1.66
CA GLY A 48 -9.82 6.81 -0.79
C GLY A 48 -9.80 8.33 -0.95
N GLY A 49 -10.96 8.96 -1.25
CA GLY A 49 -11.09 10.40 -1.48
C GLY A 49 -10.82 10.86 -2.92
N THR A 50 -10.43 9.95 -3.82
CA THR A 50 -10.16 10.27 -5.23
C THR A 50 -11.30 9.79 -6.13
N LYS A 51 -11.66 10.60 -7.14
CA LYS A 51 -12.65 10.21 -8.16
C LYS A 51 -12.04 9.17 -9.11
N THR A 52 -12.69 8.02 -9.23
CA THR A 52 -12.30 6.92 -10.12
C THR A 52 -13.45 6.61 -11.08
N VAL A 53 -13.14 6.53 -12.38
CA VAL A 53 -14.12 6.21 -13.42
C VAL A 53 -13.90 4.77 -13.88
N VAL A 54 -14.93 3.94 -13.75
CA VAL A 54 -14.94 2.54 -14.18
C VAL A 54 -15.87 2.43 -15.39
N LYS A 55 -15.34 1.95 -16.52
CA LYS A 55 -16.09 1.75 -17.77
C LYS A 55 -16.64 0.33 -17.86
#